data_AF-A0A2V6PRV5-F1
#
_entry.id   AF-A0A2V6PRV5-F1
#
_cell.length_a   1.000
_cell.length_b   1.000
_cell.length_c   1.000
_cell.angle_alpha   90.00
_cell.angle_beta   90.00
_cell.angle_gamma   90.00
#
_symmetry.space_group_name_H-M   'P 1'
#
loop_
_entity.id
_entity.type
_entity.pdbx_description
1 polymer ?
#
loop_
_entity_poly.entity_id
_entity_poly.type
_entity_poly.pdbx_seq_one_letter_code
_entity_poly.pdbx_strand_id
1 'polypeptide(L)' 'MIVERVNMIKKHQRPTQNLRQGGIIVREAAFAISNVLLICTGRDRPVRTGIRFLSDDRKVRVCKRCGESIDRG' A
#
# COMPACT_ATOMS: atom_id res chain seq x y z
N MET A 1 -3.36 -0.06 -6.63
CA MET A 1 -3.01 0.50 -5.31
C MET A 1 -2.43 1.89 -5.51
N ILE A 2 -2.73 2.85 -4.62
CA ILE A 2 -2.13 4.19 -4.62
C ILE A 2 -1.31 4.30 -3.34
N VAL A 3 -0.10 4.84 -3.43
CA VAL A 3 0.80 5.05 -2.29
C VAL A 3 1.23 6.51 -2.29
N GLU A 4 1.20 7.14 -1.12
CA GLU A 4 1.58 8.54 -0.96
C GLU A 4 2.96 8.80 -1.56
N ARG A 5 3.09 9.88 -2.35
CA ARG A 5 4.36 10.32 -2.97
C ARG A 5 5.02 9.31 -3.92
N VAL A 6 4.34 8.24 -4.31
CA VAL A 6 4.83 7.24 -5.26
C VAL A 6 4.01 7.32 -6.55
N ASN A 7 4.68 7.12 -7.69
CA ASN A 7 4.06 7.13 -9.02
C ASN A 7 3.35 8.47 -9.31
N MET A 8 4.05 9.58 -9.10
CA MET A 8 3.54 10.93 -9.34
C MET A 8 3.40 11.17 -10.85
N ILE A 9 2.21 11.58 -11.28
CA ILE A 9 1.93 11.93 -12.67
C ILE A 9 1.53 13.40 -12.77
N LYS A 10 1.94 14.03 -13.87
CA LYS A 10 1.44 15.36 -14.28
C LYS A 10 0.20 15.17 -15.13
N LYS A 11 -0.95 15.65 -14.66
CA LYS A 11 -2.22 15.57 -15.39
C LYS A 11 -2.72 16.98 -15.70
N HIS A 12 -2.93 17.27 -16.98
CA HIS A 12 -3.64 18.47 -17.41
C HIS A 12 -5.13 18.33 -17.04
N GLN A 13 -5.64 19.25 -16.25
CA GLN A 13 -7.03 19.27 -15.82
C GLN A 13 -7.68 20.59 -16.23
N ARG A 14 -8.82 20.48 -16.93
CA ARG A 14 -9.68 21.63 -17.22
C ARG A 14 -10.28 22.17 -15.91
N PRO A 15 -10.56 23.49 -15.82
CA PRO A 15 -11.27 24.05 -14.68
C PRO A 15 -12.57 23.31 -14.39
N THR A 16 -12.90 23.15 -13.11
CA THR A 16 -14.17 22.57 -12.64
C THR A 16 -14.76 23.47 -11.56
N GLN A 17 -16.01 23.23 -11.14
CA GLN A 17 -16.66 24.02 -10.09
C GLN A 17 -15.86 24.01 -8.77
N ASN A 18 -15.24 22.86 -8.45
CA ASN A 18 -14.38 22.69 -7.27
C ASN A 18 -12.94 23.20 -7.49
N LEU A 19 -12.52 23.37 -8.74
CA LEU A 19 -11.18 23.82 -9.09
C LEU A 19 -11.26 24.89 -10.19
N ARG A 20 -11.43 26.14 -9.76
CA ARG A 20 -11.64 27.30 -10.66
C ARG A 20 -10.42 27.61 -11.54
N GLN A 21 -9.22 27.31 -11.06
CA GLN A 21 -7.98 27.47 -11.82
C GLN A 21 -7.60 26.12 -12.41
N GLY A 22 -7.80 25.96 -13.72
CA GLY A 22 -7.29 24.81 -14.47
C GLY A 22 -5.77 24.85 -14.60
N GLY A 23 -5.16 23.73 -15.00
CA GLY A 23 -3.71 23.68 -15.16
C GLY A 23 -3.13 22.27 -15.08
N ILE A 24 -1.85 22.20 -14.75
CA ILE A 24 -1.12 20.95 -14.54
C ILE A 24 -1.18 20.60 -13.06
N ILE A 25 -1.78 19.45 -12.74
CA ILE A 25 -1.88 18.94 -11.38
C ILE A 25 -0.94 17.76 -11.24
N VAL A 26 -0.17 17.73 -10.16
CA VAL A 26 0.68 16.60 -9.80
C VAL A 26 -0.06 15.77 -8.77
N ARG A 27 -0.24 14.48 -9.05
CA ARG A 27 -0.94 13.55 -8.14
C ARG A 27 -0.38 12.14 -8.23
N GLU A 28 -0.56 11.36 -7.19
CA GLU A 28 -0.26 9.92 -7.19
C GLU A 28 -1.15 9.18 -8.18
N ALA A 29 -0.57 8.22 -8.89
CA ALA A 29 -1.28 7.32 -9.77
C ALA A 29 -1.27 5.89 -9.24
N ALA A 30 -2.32 5.15 -9.57
CA ALA A 30 -2.40 3.74 -9.21
C ALA A 30 -1.32 2.93 -9.93
N PHE A 31 -0.78 1.94 -9.24
CA PHE A 31 0.11 0.93 -9.80
C PHE A 31 -0.29 -0.47 -9.34
N ALA A 32 0.28 -1.48 -10.00
CA ALA A 32 -0.06 -2.88 -9.77
C ALA A 32 0.29 -3.30 -8.35
N ILE A 33 -0.66 -3.97 -7.68
CA ILE A 33 -0.46 -4.50 -6.31
C ILE A 33 0.64 -5.56 -6.24
N SER A 34 0.94 -6.23 -7.35
CA SER A 34 2.05 -7.19 -7.47
C SER A 34 3.42 -6.56 -7.25
N ASN A 35 3.54 -5.24 -7.40
CA ASN A 35 4.82 -4.52 -7.29
C ASN A 35 5.11 -4.04 -5.87
N VAL A 36 4.25 -4.36 -4.89
CA VAL A 36 4.46 -4.04 -3.47
C VAL A 36 4.68 -5.28 -2.62
N LEU A 37 5.45 -5.12 -1.55
CA LEU A 37 5.63 -6.10 -0.49
C LEU A 37 5.32 -5.46 0.86
N LEU A 38 4.85 -6.26 1.81
CA LEU A 38 4.69 -5.81 3.19
C LEU A 38 6.04 -5.78 3.89
N ILE A 39 6.23 -4.78 4.73
CA ILE A 39 7.38 -4.70 5.61
C ILE A 39 7.14 -5.54 6.86
N CYS A 40 8.09 -6.41 7.18
CA CYS A 40 8.09 -7.20 8.40
C CYS A 40 8.49 -6.30 9.58
N THR A 41 7.66 -6.25 10.61
CA THR A 41 7.87 -5.43 11.82
C THR A 41 9.08 -5.85 12.64
N GLY A 42 9.42 -7.14 12.71
CA GLY A 42 10.57 -7.60 13.49
C GLY A 42 11.92 -7.45 12.80
N ARG A 43 11.96 -7.27 11.47
CA ARG A 43 13.22 -7.20 10.69
C ARG A 43 13.36 -5.97 9.80
N ASP A 44 12.33 -5.15 9.72
CA ASP A 44 12.22 -3.95 8.86
C ASP A 44 12.63 -4.21 7.40
N ARG A 45 12.21 -5.37 6.87
CA ARG A 45 12.53 -5.79 5.50
C ARG A 45 11.26 -6.18 4.74
N PRO A 46 11.22 -5.97 3.42
CA PRO A 46 10.12 -6.45 2.58
C PRO A 46 10.09 -7.97 2.54
N VAL A 47 8.91 -8.55 2.78
CA VAL A 47 8.73 -10.00 2.89
C VAL A 47 7.45 -10.48 2.22
N ARG A 48 7.45 -11.76 1.83
CA ARG A 48 6.22 -12.48 1.47
C ARG A 48 5.46 -12.89 2.73
N THR A 49 4.15 -12.90 2.63
CA THR A 49 3.25 -13.32 3.71
C THR A 49 2.75 -14.74 3.53
N GLY A 50 2.41 -15.38 4.64
CA GLY A 50 1.64 -16.61 4.74
C GLY A 50 0.40 -16.37 5.62
N ILE A 51 -0.34 -17.44 5.89
CA ILE A 51 -1.56 -17.41 6.69
C ILE A 51 -1.37 -18.38 7.86
N ARG A 52 -1.83 -17.98 9.06
CA ARG A 52 -1.93 -18.86 10.22
C ARG A 52 -3.26 -18.61 10.94
N PHE A 53 -3.83 -19.65 11.52
CA PHE A 53 -4.98 -19.56 12.42
C PHE A 53 -4.49 -19.46 13.86
N LEU A 54 -5.08 -18.54 14.61
CA LEU A 54 -4.88 -18.40 16.04
C LEU A 54 -5.82 -19.35 16.81
N SER A 55 -5.60 -19.50 18.11
CA SER A 55 -6.41 -20.35 19.00
C SER A 55 -7.86 -19.88 19.15
N ASP A 56 -8.14 -18.64 18.79
CA ASP A 56 -9.46 -18.00 18.78
C ASP A 56 -10.12 -18.04 17.38
N ASP A 57 -9.61 -18.90 16.49
CA ASP A 57 -10.05 -19.09 15.10
C ASP A 57 -9.85 -17.85 14.19
N ARG A 58 -9.14 -16.82 14.67
CA ARG A 58 -8.80 -15.67 13.83
C ARG A 58 -7.68 -16.00 12.85
N LYS A 59 -7.86 -15.53 11.62
CA LYS A 59 -6.89 -15.67 10.53
C LYS A 59 -5.93 -14.47 10.54
N VAL A 60 -4.65 -14.73 10.72
CA VAL A 60 -3.60 -13.70 10.70
C VAL A 60 -2.58 -13.95 9.59
N ARG A 61 -2.05 -12.85 9.05
CA ARG A 61 -0.92 -12.88 8.12
C ARG A 61 0.38 -13.01 8.89
N VAL A 62 1.19 -13.97 8.50
CA VAL A 62 2.51 -14.23 9.11
C VAL A 62 3.62 -13.94 8.12
N CYS A 63 4.75 -13.43 8.60
CA CYS A 63 5.95 -13.28 7.80
C CYS A 63 6.55 -14.65 7.48
N LYS A 64 6.72 -14.99 6.20
CA LYS A 64 7.34 -16.27 5.80
C LYS A 64 8.82 -16.40 6.19
N ARG A 65 9.49 -15.31 6.59
CA ARG A 65 10.92 -15.34 6.96
C ARG A 65 11.17 -15.43 8.46
N CYS A 66 10.35 -14.80 9.32
CA CYS A 66 10.52 -14.84 10.78
C CYS A 66 9.40 -15.58 11.51
N GLY A 67 8.26 -15.85 10.87
CA GLY A 67 7.11 -16.51 11.49
C GLY A 67 6.24 -15.59 12.35
N GLU A 68 6.63 -14.33 12.55
CA GLU A 68 5.86 -13.36 13.34
C GLU A 68 4.60 -12.89 12.59
N SER A 69 3.58 -12.50 13.36
CA SER A 69 2.39 -11.85 12.81
C SER A 69 2.72 -10.47 12.25
N ILE A 70 2.22 -10.19 11.05
CA ILE A 70 2.30 -8.88 10.40
C ILE A 70 1.07 -8.03 10.76
N ASP A 71 -0.05 -8.67 11.09
CA ASP A 71 -1.28 -7.97 11.46
C ASP A 71 -1.15 -7.41 12.89
N ARG A 72 -1.19 -6.08 12.98
CA ARG A 72 -1.38 -5.32 14.22
C ARG A 72 -2.82 -4.80 14.22
N GLY A 73 -3.78 -5.66 14.52
CA GLY A 73 -5.22 -5.33 14.53
C GLY A 73 -6.06 -6.55 14.83
#